data_AF-A0A345IMT5-F1
#
_entry.id   AF-A0A345IMT5-F1
#
_cell.length_a   1.000
_cell.length_b   1.000
_cell.length_c   1.000
_cell.angle_alpha   90.00
_cell.angle_beta   90.00
_cell.angle_gamma   90.00
#
_symmetry.space_group_name_H-M   'P 1'
#
loop_
_entity.id
_entity.type
_entity.pdbx_description
1 polymer ?
#
loop_
_entity_poly.entity_id
_entity_poly.type
_entity_poly.pdbx_seq_one_letter_code
_entity_poly.pdbx_strand_id
1 'polypeptide(L)'
;MQGSEHTRVHLLCTVAIAGGMMLTGREDAAYGISLGMVIGTLWITPDLDLTYNDARRNWGPLRWIWNPYASARRHRGINHTYVIGPIMRLLYLALWFAAPAYLLWTLLTRTGSWPELSVPLPPVTFVLAGYVAAQWLHLLCDGITPFSKTGRSLEKYKVKPKPHIRVKPPGAVAAPPQQR
;
A
#
# COMPACT_ATOMS: atom_id res chain seq x y z
N MET A 1 1.25 -10.41 8.57
CA MET A 1 2.59 -10.84 9.02
C MET A 1 3.41 -9.57 9.36
N GLN A 2 4.71 -9.65 9.69
CA GLN A 2 5.55 -8.43 9.77
C GLN A 2 6.02 -8.04 8.35
N GLY A 3 6.32 -6.76 8.10
CA GLY A 3 6.62 -6.24 6.74
C GLY A 3 7.71 -7.01 5.98
N SER A 4 8.76 -7.48 6.67
CA SER A 4 9.83 -8.30 6.08
C SER A 4 9.35 -9.67 5.58
N GLU A 5 8.35 -10.26 6.23
CA GLU A 5 7.77 -11.56 5.85
C GLU A 5 6.91 -11.40 4.59
N HIS A 6 6.18 -10.28 4.45
CA HIS A 6 5.45 -9.95 3.22
C HIS A 6 6.42 -9.82 2.03
N THR A 7 7.53 -9.08 2.21
CA THR A 7 8.54 -8.93 1.15
C THR A 7 9.16 -10.27 0.74
N ARG A 8 9.47 -11.17 1.68
CA ARG A 8 10.01 -12.51 1.37
C ARG A 8 9.04 -13.34 0.55
N VAL A 9 7.77 -13.41 0.96
CA VAL A 9 6.73 -14.13 0.22
C VAL A 9 6.57 -13.56 -1.19
N HIS A 10 6.56 -12.23 -1.32
CA HIS A 10 6.47 -11.58 -2.62
C HIS A 10 7.63 -11.92 -3.55
N LEU A 11 8.87 -11.90 -3.05
CA LEU A 11 10.04 -12.21 -3.85
C LEU A 11 10.04 -13.68 -4.28
N LEU A 12 9.63 -14.60 -3.39
CA LEU A 12 9.48 -16.02 -3.74
C LEU A 12 8.41 -16.23 -4.83
N CYS A 13 7.25 -15.61 -4.69
CA CYS A 13 6.20 -15.65 -5.72
C CYS A 13 6.68 -15.04 -7.04
N THR A 14 7.47 -13.97 -6.99
CA THR A 14 8.05 -13.34 -8.18
C THR A 14 8.95 -14.34 -8.91
N VAL A 15 9.88 -14.99 -8.21
CA VAL A 15 10.78 -16.00 -8.79
C VAL A 15 10.00 -17.18 -9.36
N ALA A 16 8.99 -17.67 -8.65
CA ALA A 16 8.17 -18.80 -9.11
C ALA A 16 7.39 -18.45 -10.40
N ILE A 17 6.75 -17.28 -10.46
CA ILE A 17 6.00 -16.83 -11.64
C ILE A 17 6.96 -16.59 -12.81
N ALA A 18 8.07 -15.88 -12.58
CA ALA A 18 9.08 -15.61 -13.60
C ALA A 18 9.66 -16.90 -14.18
N GLY A 19 10.08 -17.84 -13.33
CA GLY A 19 10.60 -19.14 -13.75
C GLY A 19 9.57 -19.94 -14.54
N GLY A 20 8.31 -19.98 -14.07
CA GLY A 20 7.22 -20.63 -14.80
C GLY A 20 7.01 -20.04 -16.20
N MET A 21 7.07 -18.71 -16.35
CA MET A 21 6.94 -18.05 -17.66
C MET A 21 8.15 -18.31 -18.57
N MET A 22 9.37 -18.33 -18.02
CA MET A 22 10.58 -18.68 -18.77
C MET A 22 10.49 -20.09 -19.36
N LEU A 23 9.95 -21.06 -18.61
CA LEU A 23 9.74 -22.43 -19.10
C LEU A 23 8.75 -22.52 -20.28
N THR A 24 7.89 -21.51 -20.46
CA THR A 24 6.96 -21.44 -21.59
C THR A 24 7.53 -20.72 -22.82
N GLY A 25 8.81 -20.31 -22.80
CA GLY A 25 9.45 -19.55 -23.88
C GLY A 25 8.99 -18.10 -23.98
N ARG A 26 8.31 -17.57 -22.94
CA ARG A 26 7.77 -16.20 -22.90
C ARG A 26 8.67 -15.26 -22.11
N GLU A 27 9.88 -15.06 -22.59
CA GLU A 27 10.92 -14.28 -21.92
C GLU A 27 10.51 -12.80 -21.75
N ASP A 28 9.89 -12.22 -22.76
CA ASP A 28 9.36 -10.84 -22.76
C ASP A 28 8.37 -10.60 -21.61
N ALA A 29 7.44 -11.54 -21.42
CA ALA A 29 6.45 -11.50 -20.36
C ALA A 29 7.07 -11.78 -19.00
N ALA A 30 8.03 -12.72 -18.92
CA ALA A 30 8.74 -13.03 -17.69
C ALA A 30 9.51 -11.81 -17.16
N TYR A 31 10.24 -11.10 -18.02
CA TYR A 31 10.95 -9.88 -17.62
C TYR A 31 10.00 -8.77 -17.21
N GLY A 32 8.95 -8.52 -18.01
CA GLY A 32 7.97 -7.48 -17.71
C GLY A 32 7.25 -7.71 -16.38
N ILE A 33 6.72 -8.92 -16.16
CA ILE A 33 6.02 -9.27 -14.92
C ILE A 33 6.97 -9.21 -13.72
N SER A 34 8.19 -9.74 -13.85
CA SER A 34 9.18 -9.68 -12.78
C SER A 34 9.48 -8.24 -12.37
N LEU A 35 9.72 -7.37 -13.35
CA LEU A 35 9.98 -5.96 -13.10
C LEU A 35 8.79 -5.29 -12.40
N GLY A 36 7.57 -5.52 -12.89
CA GLY A 36 6.35 -5.02 -12.28
C GLY A 36 6.15 -5.48 -10.84
N MET A 37 6.39 -6.77 -10.58
CA MET A 37 6.24 -7.36 -9.25
C MET A 37 7.26 -6.82 -8.26
N VAL A 38 8.53 -6.68 -8.67
CA VAL A 38 9.58 -6.08 -7.85
C VAL A 38 9.25 -4.62 -7.55
N ILE A 39 8.82 -3.85 -8.55
CA ILE A 39 8.43 -2.44 -8.37
C ILE A 39 7.26 -2.31 -7.38
N GLY A 40 6.21 -3.11 -7.58
CA GLY A 40 5.02 -3.12 -6.72
C GLY A 40 5.29 -3.59 -5.29
N THR A 41 6.30 -4.45 -5.09
CA THR A 41 6.66 -4.98 -3.78
C THR A 41 7.54 -4.01 -3.00
N LEU A 42 8.58 -3.47 -3.63
CA LEU A 42 9.62 -2.70 -2.94
C LEU A 42 9.29 -1.21 -2.85
N TRP A 43 8.67 -0.64 -3.88
CA TRP A 43 8.46 0.81 -3.97
C TRP A 43 7.00 1.19 -3.92
N ILE A 44 6.11 0.51 -4.63
CA ILE A 44 4.70 0.94 -4.77
C ILE A 44 3.76 -0.06 -4.09
N THR A 45 3.89 -0.20 -2.77
CA THR A 45 3.12 -1.14 -1.94
C THR A 45 1.91 -0.46 -1.25
N PRO A 46 0.85 -1.20 -0.88
CA PRO A 46 -0.23 -0.67 -0.06
C PRO A 46 0.22 -0.04 1.25
N ASP A 47 1.29 -0.54 1.85
CA ASP A 47 1.78 -0.07 3.14
C ASP A 47 2.36 1.36 3.11
N LEU A 48 2.50 1.99 1.94
CA LEU A 48 2.93 3.40 1.83
C LEU A 48 1.98 4.38 2.56
N ASP A 49 0.79 3.94 2.96
CA ASP A 49 -0.09 4.67 3.85
C ASP A 49 0.48 4.80 5.29
N LEU A 50 1.43 3.96 5.68
CA LEU A 50 2.12 4.04 6.96
C LEU A 50 3.20 5.10 6.99
N THR A 51 3.30 5.77 8.14
CA THR A 51 4.37 6.74 8.43
C THR A 51 5.76 6.09 8.45
N TYR A 52 5.84 4.84 8.91
CA TYR A 52 7.10 4.12 9.07
C TYR A 52 6.99 2.68 8.55
N ASN A 53 7.55 2.43 7.36
CA ASN A 53 7.73 1.08 6.82
C ASN A 53 8.97 1.03 5.90
N ASP A 54 9.37 -0.18 5.51
CA ASP A 54 10.56 -0.40 4.67
C ASP A 54 10.38 0.11 3.25
N ALA A 55 9.18 0.00 2.67
CA ALA A 55 8.93 0.48 1.32
C ALA A 55 9.12 2.01 1.21
N ARG A 56 8.72 2.77 2.22
CA ARG A 56 8.94 4.21 2.27
C ARG A 56 10.40 4.57 2.51
N ARG A 57 11.20 3.68 3.13
CA ARG A 57 12.67 3.82 3.19
C ARG A 57 13.33 3.59 1.82
N ASN A 58 12.80 2.68 1.00
CA ASN A 58 13.32 2.39 -0.34
C ASN A 58 13.22 3.59 -1.31
N TRP A 59 12.35 4.56 -1.03
CA TRP A 59 12.30 5.83 -1.76
C TRP A 59 13.42 6.82 -1.40
N GLY A 60 14.19 6.54 -0.35
CA GLY A 60 15.30 7.39 0.08
C GLY A 60 14.86 8.83 0.32
N PRO A 61 15.52 9.84 -0.28
CA PRO A 61 15.12 11.24 -0.17
C PRO A 61 13.71 11.51 -0.67
N LEU A 62 13.24 10.80 -1.71
CA LEU A 62 11.91 11.02 -2.32
C LEU A 62 10.75 10.51 -1.44
N ARG A 63 11.01 9.95 -0.27
CA ARG A 63 9.96 9.48 0.65
C ARG A 63 8.97 10.56 1.08
N TRP A 64 9.35 11.84 1.01
CA TRP A 64 8.48 12.96 1.38
C TRP A 64 7.26 13.09 0.46
N ILE A 65 7.35 12.61 -0.79
CA ILE A 65 6.21 12.59 -1.70
C ILE A 65 5.06 11.78 -1.12
N TRP A 66 5.33 10.81 -0.25
CA TRP A 66 4.29 9.98 0.37
C TRP A 66 3.72 10.57 1.66
N ASN A 67 4.26 11.69 2.17
CA ASN A 67 3.75 12.35 3.38
C ASN A 67 2.27 12.74 3.24
N PRO A 68 1.83 13.42 2.15
CA PRO A 68 0.43 13.80 1.99
C PRO A 68 -0.48 12.58 1.83
N TYR A 69 0.02 11.55 1.12
CA TYR A 69 -0.69 10.29 0.91
C TYR A 69 -0.97 9.57 2.24
N ALA A 70 0.05 9.46 3.10
CA ALA A 70 -0.06 8.84 4.42
C ALA A 70 -0.92 9.67 5.39
N SER A 71 -0.86 11.01 5.33
CA SER A 71 -1.66 11.86 6.22
C SER A 71 -3.15 11.87 5.90
N ALA A 72 -3.53 11.65 4.63
CA ALA A 72 -4.90 11.75 4.18
C ALA A 72 -5.78 10.54 4.54
N ARG A 73 -5.21 9.44 5.06
CA ARG A 73 -5.91 8.14 5.17
C ARG A 73 -5.70 7.50 6.53
N ARG A 74 -6.80 7.16 7.20
CA ARG A 74 -6.77 6.25 8.36
C ARG A 74 -6.44 4.84 7.86
N HIS A 75 -5.48 4.23 8.54
CA HIS A 75 -4.95 2.91 8.25
C HIS A 75 -6.08 1.85 8.13
N ARG A 76 -6.09 1.07 7.03
CA ARG A 76 -7.15 0.09 6.61
C ARG A 76 -8.43 0.63 5.93
N GLY A 77 -8.38 1.81 5.30
CA GLY A 77 -9.47 2.36 4.47
C GLY A 77 -9.44 1.95 2.98
N ILE A 78 -10.10 2.76 2.12
CA ILE A 78 -10.36 2.55 0.66
C ILE A 78 -9.13 2.15 -0.20
N ASN A 79 -7.90 2.35 0.29
CA ASN A 79 -6.65 1.96 -0.40
C ASN A 79 -6.37 0.45 -0.40
N HIS A 80 -7.01 -0.33 0.48
CA HIS A 80 -6.95 -1.79 0.47
C HIS A 80 -8.07 -2.40 -0.37
N THR A 81 -8.20 -1.90 -1.60
CA THR A 81 -9.11 -2.45 -2.59
C THR A 81 -8.30 -3.02 -3.74
N TYR A 82 -8.80 -4.09 -4.35
CA TYR A 82 -8.11 -4.81 -5.42
C TYR A 82 -7.90 -3.96 -6.69
N VAL A 83 -8.66 -2.87 -6.87
CA VAL A 83 -8.63 -2.05 -8.08
C VAL A 83 -8.34 -0.58 -7.79
N ILE A 84 -9.11 0.06 -6.91
CA ILE A 84 -9.00 1.51 -6.67
C ILE A 84 -7.65 1.86 -6.03
N GLY A 85 -7.17 1.07 -5.06
CA GLY A 85 -5.88 1.28 -4.40
C GLY A 85 -4.69 1.35 -5.38
N PRO A 86 -4.48 0.31 -6.21
CA PRO A 86 -3.42 0.28 -7.21
C PRO A 86 -3.48 1.46 -8.20
N ILE A 87 -4.68 1.80 -8.69
CA ILE A 87 -4.87 2.91 -9.64
C ILE A 87 -4.52 4.25 -8.99
N MET A 88 -5.01 4.49 -7.76
CA MET A 88 -4.76 5.75 -7.06
C MET A 88 -3.28 5.98 -6.78
N ARG A 89 -2.50 4.93 -6.47
CA ARG A 89 -1.04 5.04 -6.31
C ARG A 89 -0.35 5.44 -7.61
N LEU A 90 -0.75 4.86 -8.74
CA LEU A 90 -0.19 5.23 -10.05
C LEU A 90 -0.57 6.65 -10.46
N LEU A 91 -1.83 7.06 -10.26
CA LEU A 91 -2.27 8.43 -10.52
C LEU A 91 -1.54 9.45 -9.63
N TYR A 92 -1.34 9.11 -8.37
CA TYR A 92 -0.59 9.94 -7.42
C TYR A 92 0.85 10.16 -7.88
N LEU A 93 1.53 9.09 -8.29
CA LEU A 93 2.88 9.19 -8.83
C LEU A 93 2.91 9.95 -10.16
N ALA A 94 1.96 9.70 -11.05
CA ALA A 94 1.85 10.44 -12.30
C ALA A 94 1.74 11.95 -12.05
N LEU A 95 0.96 12.38 -11.05
CA LEU A 95 0.86 13.80 -10.70
C LEU A 95 2.20 14.38 -10.20
N TRP A 96 2.92 13.64 -9.35
CA TRP A 96 4.21 14.08 -8.83
C TRP A 96 5.31 14.17 -9.89
N PHE A 97 5.29 13.28 -10.89
CA PHE A 97 6.36 13.17 -11.88
C PHE A 97 6.04 13.82 -13.23
N ALA A 98 4.78 13.92 -13.65
CA ALA A 98 4.43 14.45 -14.96
C ALA A 98 4.77 15.94 -15.10
N ALA A 99 4.49 16.77 -14.09
CA ALA A 99 4.78 18.20 -14.16
C ALA A 99 6.28 18.51 -14.18
N PRO A 100 7.13 17.93 -13.30
CA PRO A 100 8.59 18.09 -13.40
C PRO A 100 9.16 17.53 -14.71
N ALA A 101 8.65 16.38 -15.19
CA ALA A 101 9.10 15.79 -16.45
C ALA A 101 8.77 16.69 -17.65
N TYR A 102 7.55 17.26 -17.68
CA TYR A 102 7.16 18.24 -18.69
C TYR A 102 8.04 19.49 -18.63
N LEU A 103 8.22 20.06 -17.43
CA LEU A 103 9.08 21.23 -17.26
C LEU A 103 10.51 20.95 -17.75
N LEU A 104 11.10 19.84 -17.34
CA LEU A 104 12.43 19.44 -17.78
C LEU A 104 12.50 19.28 -19.30
N TRP A 105 11.51 18.62 -19.91
CA TRP A 105 11.42 18.46 -21.35
C TRP A 105 11.40 19.82 -22.06
N THR A 106 10.47 20.70 -21.66
CA THR A 106 10.36 22.04 -22.27
C THR A 106 11.62 22.88 -22.12
N LEU A 107 12.34 22.76 -21.00
CA LEU A 107 13.62 23.43 -20.80
C LEU A 107 14.72 22.88 -21.70
N LEU A 108 14.78 21.56 -21.89
CA LEU A 108 15.81 20.90 -22.70
C LEU A 108 15.60 21.09 -24.20
N THR A 109 14.36 20.93 -24.68
CA THR A 109 14.03 21.03 -26.10
C THR A 109 13.71 22.45 -26.54
N ARG A 110 13.44 23.35 -25.58
CA ARG A 110 12.90 24.70 -25.82
C ARG A 110 11.60 24.68 -26.62
N THR A 111 10.86 23.58 -26.54
CA THR A 111 9.53 23.45 -27.15
C THR A 111 8.46 23.50 -26.05
N GLY A 112 7.33 24.13 -26.33
CA GLY A 112 6.14 24.08 -25.46
C GLY A 112 5.27 22.85 -25.71
N SER A 113 5.82 21.81 -26.36
CA SER A 113 5.09 20.62 -26.77
C SER A 113 5.41 19.42 -25.88
N TRP A 114 4.43 18.54 -25.71
CA TRP A 114 4.66 17.24 -25.09
C TRP A 114 5.58 16.38 -25.97
N PRO A 115 6.43 15.53 -25.39
CA PRO A 115 7.21 14.57 -26.14
C PRO A 115 6.28 13.58 -26.85
N GLU A 116 6.61 13.25 -28.10
CA GLU A 116 6.00 12.12 -28.78
C GLU A 116 6.47 10.82 -28.11
N LEU A 117 5.62 10.26 -27.24
CA LEU A 117 5.94 9.06 -26.49
C LEU A 117 5.45 7.82 -27.24
N SER A 118 6.36 7.07 -27.86
CA SER A 118 6.08 5.75 -28.38
C SER A 118 6.16 4.73 -27.24
N VAL A 119 5.01 4.32 -26.71
CA VAL A 119 4.94 3.34 -25.63
C VAL A 119 4.93 1.92 -26.20
N PRO A 120 5.94 1.07 -25.93
CA PRO A 120 5.89 -0.32 -26.36
C PRO A 120 4.82 -1.06 -25.55
N LEU A 121 3.65 -1.28 -26.15
CA LEU A 121 2.48 -1.83 -25.45
C LEU A 121 2.74 -3.21 -24.82
N PRO A 122 3.33 -4.21 -25.49
CA PRO A 122 3.47 -5.55 -24.90
C PRO A 122 4.31 -5.53 -23.61
N PRO A 123 5.55 -4.98 -23.59
CA PRO A 123 6.32 -4.89 -22.34
C PRO A 123 5.61 -4.11 -21.24
N VAL A 124 4.99 -2.98 -21.56
CA VAL A 124 4.28 -2.15 -20.57
C VAL A 124 3.11 -2.90 -19.97
N THR A 125 2.33 -3.63 -20.76
CA THR A 125 1.23 -4.45 -20.24
C THR A 125 1.71 -5.53 -19.27
N PHE A 126 2.85 -6.18 -19.52
CA PHE A 126 3.43 -7.16 -18.60
C PHE A 126 3.91 -6.51 -17.30
N VAL A 127 4.54 -5.33 -17.37
CA VAL A 127 4.95 -4.58 -16.18
C VAL A 127 3.73 -4.18 -15.34
N LEU A 128 2.67 -3.67 -15.98
CA LEU A 128 1.44 -3.33 -15.28
C LEU A 128 0.76 -4.55 -14.67
N ALA A 129 0.74 -5.69 -15.37
CA ALA A 129 0.23 -6.94 -14.84
C ALA A 129 1.02 -7.42 -13.62
N GLY A 130 2.36 -7.37 -13.68
CA GLY A 130 3.23 -7.70 -12.55
C GLY A 130 3.02 -6.76 -11.35
N TYR A 131 2.87 -5.46 -11.60
CA TYR A 131 2.54 -4.48 -10.55
C TYR A 131 1.22 -4.84 -9.86
N VAL A 132 0.15 -5.06 -10.63
CA VAL A 132 -1.18 -5.41 -10.09
C VAL A 132 -1.12 -6.73 -9.32
N ALA A 133 -0.41 -7.74 -9.84
CA ALA A 133 -0.22 -9.02 -9.17
C ALA A 133 0.46 -8.85 -7.80
N ALA A 134 1.50 -8.02 -7.71
CA ALA A 134 2.13 -7.71 -6.42
C ALA A 134 1.16 -7.02 -5.46
N GLN A 135 0.28 -6.13 -5.94
CA GLN A 135 -0.72 -5.49 -5.07
C GLN A 135 -1.73 -6.51 -4.53
N TRP A 136 -2.19 -7.44 -5.37
CA TRP A 136 -3.13 -8.47 -4.97
C TRP A 136 -2.50 -9.46 -4.00
N LEU A 137 -1.26 -9.87 -4.26
CA LEU A 137 -0.50 -10.71 -3.35
C LEU A 137 -0.36 -10.06 -1.97
N HIS A 138 -0.11 -8.75 -1.94
CA HIS A 138 -0.07 -7.99 -0.68
C HIS A 138 -1.38 -8.10 0.10
N LEU A 139 -2.52 -7.88 -0.58
CA LEU A 139 -3.84 -7.96 0.02
C LEU A 139 -4.16 -9.38 0.52
N LEU A 140 -3.75 -10.41 -0.23
CA LEU A 140 -3.90 -11.80 0.19
C LEU A 140 -3.07 -12.11 1.44
N CYS A 141 -1.82 -11.63 1.50
CA CYS A 141 -0.98 -11.76 2.70
C CYS A 141 -1.55 -10.99 3.91
N ASP A 142 -2.30 -9.90 3.68
CA ASP A 142 -3.07 -9.18 4.69
C ASP A 142 -4.38 -9.88 5.10
N GLY A 143 -4.73 -10.99 4.45
CA GLY A 143 -5.97 -11.74 4.69
C GLY A 143 -7.21 -11.09 4.07
N ILE A 144 -7.04 -10.11 3.19
CA ILE A 144 -8.12 -9.44 2.46
C ILE A 144 -8.36 -10.20 1.17
N THR A 145 -9.41 -11.02 1.11
CA THR A 145 -9.78 -11.77 -0.10
C THR A 145 -10.71 -10.93 -1.00
N PRO A 146 -10.70 -11.14 -2.33
CA PRO A 146 -11.47 -10.33 -3.27
C PRO A 146 -12.99 -10.42 -3.06
N PHE A 147 -13.45 -11.49 -2.40
CA PHE A 147 -14.86 -11.74 -2.09
C PHE A 147 -15.21 -11.52 -0.62
N SER A 148 -14.28 -11.01 0.20
CA SER A 148 -14.60 -10.72 1.60
C SER A 148 -15.61 -9.58 1.63
N LYS A 149 -16.80 -9.83 2.18
CA LYS A 149 -17.78 -8.77 2.45
C LYS A 149 -17.12 -7.78 3.40
N THR A 150 -16.86 -6.57 2.91
CA THR A 150 -16.41 -5.40 3.66
C THR A 150 -17.29 -5.23 4.90
N GLY A 151 -16.90 -5.80 6.04
CA GLY A 151 -17.76 -5.82 7.22
C GLY A 151 -17.25 -6.60 8.44
N ARG A 152 -16.47 -7.67 8.29
CA ARG A 152 -16.01 -8.46 9.46
C ARG A 152 -14.76 -7.95 10.18
N SER A 153 -14.04 -6.98 9.62
CA SER A 153 -12.81 -6.45 10.27
C SER A 153 -13.10 -5.44 11.38
N LEU A 154 -14.28 -4.79 11.38
CA LEU A 154 -14.64 -3.79 12.38
C LEU A 154 -15.16 -4.39 13.70
N GLU A 155 -15.68 -5.61 13.67
CA GLU A 155 -16.21 -6.26 14.88
C GLU A 155 -15.09 -6.72 15.83
N LYS A 156 -13.91 -7.06 15.29
CA LYS A 156 -12.73 -7.42 16.09
C LYS A 156 -12.10 -6.25 16.85
N TYR A 157 -12.47 -5.01 16.52
CA TYR A 157 -11.97 -3.79 17.18
C TYR A 157 -13.05 -3.02 17.95
N LYS A 158 -14.23 -3.62 18.19
CA LYS A 158 -15.09 -3.17 19.29
C LYS A 158 -14.37 -3.50 20.60
N VAL A 159 -13.48 -2.59 21.00
CA VAL A 159 -12.94 -2.54 22.36
C VAL A 159 -14.15 -2.52 23.28
N LYS A 160 -14.35 -3.61 24.05
CA LYS A 160 -15.35 -3.60 25.12
C LYS A 160 -15.04 -2.38 26.00
N PRO A 161 -16.01 -1.50 26.29
CA PRO A 161 -15.75 -0.37 27.16
C PRO A 161 -15.15 -0.91 28.45
N LYS A 162 -13.99 -0.36 28.84
CA LYS A 162 -13.36 -0.66 30.14
C LYS A 162 -14.45 -0.49 31.20
N PRO A 163 -14.65 -1.46 32.12
CA PRO A 163 -15.57 -1.24 33.22
C PRO A 163 -15.12 0.03 33.94
N HIS A 164 -15.99 1.03 34.00
CA HIS A 164 -15.74 2.23 34.78
C HIS A 164 -15.48 1.79 36.22
N ILE A 165 -14.22 1.89 36.66
CA ILE A 165 -13.88 1.74 38.06
C ILE A 165 -14.66 2.85 38.77
N ARG A 166 -15.71 2.46 39.49
CA ARG A 166 -16.48 3.37 40.33
C ARG A 166 -15.55 3.81 41.46
N VAL A 167 -14.88 4.93 41.28
CA VAL A 167 -14.10 5.56 42.35
C VAL A 167 -15.12 5.99 43.40
N LYS A 168 -15.09 5.31 44.56
CA LYS A 168 -15.93 5.64 45.71
C LYS A 168 -15.48 7.02 46.20
N PRO A 169 -16.36 8.03 46.32
CA PRO A 169 -15.95 9.34 46.82
C PRO A 169 -15.40 9.19 48.25
N PRO A 170 -14.31 9.89 48.59
CA PRO A 170 -13.80 9.89 49.95
C PRO A 170 -14.75 10.72 50.81
N GLY A 171 -15.28 10.11 51.88
CA GLY A 171 -16.08 10.82 52.89
C GLY A 171 -17.52 10.35 53.02
N ALA A 172 -17.73 9.10 53.40
CA ALA A 172 -18.93 8.72 54.15
C ALA A 172 -18.51 8.53 55.60
N VAL A 173 -18.67 9.59 56.40
CA VAL A 173 -18.53 9.53 57.86
C VAL A 173 -19.62 8.60 58.38
N ALA A 174 -19.23 7.54 59.10
CA ALA A 174 -20.17 6.64 59.74
C ALA A 174 -20.98 7.42 60.79
N ALA A 175 -22.30 7.36 60.70
CA ALA A 175 -23.18 7.92 61.72
C ALA A 175 -23.00 7.15 63.04
N PRO A 176 -23.01 7.84 64.20
CA PRO A 176 -22.83 7.17 65.48
C PRO A 176 -24.07 6.32 65.83
N PRO A 177 -23.89 5.23 66.59
CA PRO A 177 -24.98 4.32 66.92
C PRO A 177 -25.99 5.01 67.84
N GLN A 178 -27.26 4.98 67.47
CA GLN A 178 -28.35 5.32 68.39
C GLN A 178 -28.42 4.27 69.49
N GLN A 179 -28.09 4.68 70.72
CA GLN A 179 -28.38 3.91 71.92
C GLN A 179 -29.88 3.96 72.19
N ARG A 180 -30.48 2.79 72.46
CA ARG A 180 -31.83 2.64 73.00
C ARG A 180 -31.89 3.12 74.44
#